data_AF-A0A2R4UKN6-F1
#
_entry.id   AF-A0A2R4UKN6-F1
#
_cell.length_a   1.000
_cell.length_b   1.000
_cell.length_c   1.000
_cell.angle_alpha   90.00
_cell.angle_beta   90.00
_cell.angle_gamma   90.00
#
_symmetry.space_group_name_H-M   'P 1'
#
loop_
_entity.id
_entity.type
_entity.pdbx_description
1 polymer ?
#
loop_
_entity_poly.entity_id
_entity_poly.type
_entity_poly.pdbx_seq_one_letter_code
_entity_poly.pdbx_strand_id
1 'polypeptide(L)'
;MQITRLNIERVRNLKTVALTELQPFNIFYGANGSGKTSILESIHLLATGRSFRTHIPKHYIQHQCNDAIVFAQSATERVGMKKLISGEQLIKVNGDTIATQGQLAKLLPLQHIDPQSTDIIDHGAKPRRQLLDWLMFHVEPEFYFAWQYYSRALKQRNSLLKTRRNLSLSELEPWNKMLSEYGEILHSQRISIVEQWNQYFREDLQQLLPDIDIELEYYSGFHTEQGLFQDLIQQHQKDLERRYTEYGPHRADLRLKTPQGNADDVLSRGQKKLLIMALKLSQIAMLHASNKETVVLLDDLTAELDVAAQQRLIERLSQLGSQVFLTTLDHASVLKHLHDLSISFQLFHVVHGQVSLAAP
;
A
#
# COMPACT_ATOMS: atom_id res chain seq x y z
N MET A 1 -5.38 -14.30 -3.15
CA MET A 1 -6.12 -14.96 -2.07
C MET A 1 -7.42 -14.22 -1.82
N GLN A 2 -8.57 -14.82 -2.17
CA GLN A 2 -9.88 -14.35 -1.72
C GLN A 2 -10.19 -14.89 -0.31
N ILE A 3 -10.56 -14.02 0.61
CA ILE A 3 -10.89 -14.37 2.00
C ILE A 3 -12.34 -14.84 2.06
N THR A 4 -12.59 -16.10 2.42
CA THR A 4 -13.93 -16.66 2.62
C THR A 4 -14.37 -16.63 4.08
N ARG A 5 -13.40 -16.58 5.02
CA ARG A 5 -13.64 -16.47 6.46
C ARG A 5 -12.60 -15.57 7.11
N LEU A 6 -13.06 -14.74 8.04
CA LEU A 6 -12.23 -13.81 8.82
C LEU A 6 -12.59 -13.93 10.31
N ASN A 7 -11.60 -14.21 11.14
CA ASN A 7 -11.72 -14.17 12.59
C ASN A 7 -10.78 -13.09 13.15
N ILE A 8 -11.31 -12.25 14.04
CA ILE A 8 -10.57 -11.15 14.68
C ILE A 8 -10.77 -11.26 16.18
N GLU A 9 -9.69 -11.17 16.93
CA GLU A 9 -9.71 -11.09 18.39
C GLU A 9 -8.84 -9.95 18.90
N ARG A 10 -9.40 -9.17 19.83
CA ARG A 10 -8.70 -8.16 20.63
C ARG A 10 -8.03 -7.05 19.80
N VAL A 11 -8.63 -6.67 18.67
CA VAL A 11 -8.19 -5.50 17.88
C VAL A 11 -9.09 -4.31 18.20
N ARG A 12 -8.53 -3.24 18.77
CA ARG A 12 -9.25 -2.01 19.14
C ARG A 12 -10.46 -2.31 20.03
N ASN A 13 -11.67 -2.03 19.55
CA ASN A 13 -12.94 -2.32 20.21
C ASN A 13 -13.55 -3.68 19.79
N LEU A 14 -12.92 -4.41 18.86
CA LEU A 14 -13.34 -5.74 18.43
C LEU A 14 -12.84 -6.79 19.41
N LYS A 15 -13.75 -7.28 20.29
CA LYS A 15 -13.44 -8.37 21.23
C LYS A 15 -13.23 -9.68 20.49
N THR A 16 -14.27 -10.11 19.78
CA THR A 16 -14.28 -11.32 18.95
C THR A 16 -15.25 -11.08 17.80
N VAL A 17 -14.77 -11.23 16.58
CA VAL A 17 -15.57 -11.16 15.35
C VAL A 17 -15.26 -12.39 14.52
N ALA A 18 -16.29 -13.04 14.00
CA ALA A 18 -16.18 -14.16 13.07
C ALA A 18 -17.12 -13.91 11.89
N LEU A 19 -16.54 -13.73 10.71
CA LEU A 19 -17.25 -13.53 9.45
C LEU A 19 -17.05 -14.74 8.57
N THR A 20 -18.12 -15.20 7.93
CA THR A 20 -18.16 -16.35 7.03
C THR A 20 -18.88 -15.97 5.75
N GLU A 21 -18.69 -16.77 4.69
CA GLU A 21 -19.40 -16.58 3.40
C GLU A 21 -19.15 -15.21 2.75
N LEU A 22 -17.99 -14.63 3.05
CA LEU A 22 -17.55 -13.35 2.49
C LEU A 22 -17.60 -13.39 0.96
N GLN A 23 -18.11 -12.31 0.37
CA GLN A 23 -18.40 -12.17 -1.05
C GLN A 23 -17.34 -11.30 -1.74
N PRO A 24 -17.44 -11.07 -3.06
CA PRO A 24 -16.63 -10.06 -3.74
C PRO A 24 -16.73 -8.68 -3.09
N PHE A 25 -17.92 -8.25 -2.63
CA PHE A 25 -18.09 -7.01 -1.87
C PHE A 25 -18.61 -7.27 -0.46
N ASN A 26 -17.98 -6.68 0.55
CA ASN A 26 -18.36 -6.85 1.97
C ASN A 26 -18.50 -5.47 2.61
N ILE A 27 -19.72 -5.07 2.93
CA ILE A 27 -20.07 -3.71 3.34
C ILE A 27 -20.31 -3.69 4.84
N PHE A 28 -19.60 -2.84 5.55
CA PHE A 28 -19.75 -2.61 6.97
C PHE A 28 -20.33 -1.22 7.20
N TYR A 29 -21.52 -1.15 7.80
CA TYR A 29 -22.18 0.12 8.11
C TYR A 29 -22.51 0.23 9.60
N GLY A 30 -22.75 1.46 10.06
CA GLY A 30 -23.02 1.76 11.46
C GLY A 30 -22.43 3.11 11.88
N ALA A 31 -22.71 3.55 13.10
CA ALA A 31 -22.30 4.87 13.59
C ALA A 31 -20.76 5.06 13.62
N ASN A 32 -20.33 6.33 13.69
CA ASN A 32 -18.93 6.66 13.95
C ASN A 32 -18.44 6.02 15.25
N GLY A 33 -17.21 5.49 15.23
CA GLY A 33 -16.64 4.80 16.39
C GLY A 33 -17.22 3.41 16.68
N SER A 34 -18.11 2.87 15.83
CA SER A 34 -18.69 1.55 16.07
C SER A 34 -17.71 0.38 15.90
N GLY A 35 -16.60 0.59 15.18
CA GLY A 35 -15.59 -0.45 14.90
C GLY A 35 -15.43 -0.82 13.42
N LYS A 36 -16.16 -0.18 12.50
CA LYS A 36 -16.08 -0.43 11.04
C LYS A 36 -14.65 -0.44 10.53
N THR A 37 -13.90 0.66 10.72
CA THR A 37 -12.50 0.71 10.28
C THR A 37 -11.61 -0.27 11.03
N SER A 38 -11.94 -0.64 12.28
CA SER A 38 -11.14 -1.64 13.01
C SER A 38 -11.18 -3.02 12.34
N ILE A 39 -12.23 -3.32 11.58
CA ILE A 39 -12.31 -4.53 10.74
C ILE A 39 -11.30 -4.42 9.60
N LEU A 40 -11.31 -3.31 8.85
CA LEU A 40 -10.31 -3.05 7.81
C LEU A 40 -8.88 -3.07 8.36
N GLU A 41 -8.65 -2.43 9.51
CA GLU A 41 -7.36 -2.39 10.21
C GLU A 41 -6.88 -3.80 10.57
N SER A 42 -7.80 -4.71 10.91
CA SER A 42 -7.47 -6.11 11.21
C SER A 42 -7.00 -6.86 9.96
N ILE A 43 -7.69 -6.68 8.82
CA ILE A 43 -7.28 -7.30 7.54
C ILE A 43 -5.93 -6.73 7.07
N HIS A 44 -5.73 -5.42 7.18
CA HIS A 44 -4.45 -4.79 6.87
C HIS A 44 -3.32 -5.27 7.81
N LEU A 45 -3.61 -5.44 9.10
CA LEU A 45 -2.67 -5.99 10.08
C LEU A 45 -2.27 -7.41 9.67
N LEU A 46 -3.22 -8.25 9.26
CA LEU A 46 -2.93 -9.59 8.76
C LEU A 46 -2.07 -9.57 7.50
N ALA A 47 -2.32 -8.67 6.54
CA ALA A 47 -1.56 -8.61 5.29
C ALA A 47 -0.14 -8.04 5.46
N THR A 48 0.02 -7.05 6.35
CA THR A 48 1.25 -6.21 6.40
C THR A 48 2.03 -6.29 7.71
N GLY A 49 1.45 -6.87 8.77
CA GLY A 49 2.03 -6.91 10.11
C GLY A 49 1.98 -5.59 10.88
N ARG A 50 1.29 -4.57 10.33
CA ARG A 50 1.17 -3.23 10.91
C ARG A 50 -0.24 -2.67 10.72
N SER A 51 -0.65 -1.78 11.61
CA SER A 51 -1.83 -0.96 11.41
C SER A 51 -1.51 0.17 10.42
N PHE A 52 -2.49 0.55 9.59
CA PHE A 52 -2.37 1.74 8.74
C PHE A 52 -2.58 3.06 9.51
N ARG A 53 -3.09 3.01 10.74
CA ARG A 53 -3.31 4.19 11.60
C ARG A 53 -2.14 4.48 12.54
N THR A 54 -1.44 3.45 12.99
CA THR A 54 -0.33 3.62 13.96
C THR A 54 0.64 2.45 13.95
N HIS A 55 1.93 2.74 14.17
CA HIS A 55 2.97 1.73 14.30
C HIS A 55 3.06 1.11 15.71
N ILE A 56 2.37 1.67 16.70
CA ILE A 56 2.52 1.27 18.12
C ILE A 56 1.47 0.21 18.48
N PRO A 57 1.86 -1.04 18.78
CA PRO A 57 0.92 -2.14 19.07
C PRO A 57 -0.08 -1.84 20.18
N LYS A 58 0.36 -1.20 21.27
CA LYS A 58 -0.50 -0.82 22.40
C LYS A 58 -1.73 0.01 21.99
N HIS A 59 -1.69 0.71 20.86
CA HIS A 59 -2.79 1.57 20.42
C HIS A 59 -3.86 0.82 19.61
N TYR A 60 -3.52 -0.32 18.99
CA TYR A 60 -4.48 -1.12 18.24
C TYR A 60 -4.80 -2.48 18.89
N ILE A 61 -4.03 -2.92 19.88
CA ILE A 61 -4.41 -4.04 20.74
C ILE A 61 -5.45 -3.53 21.75
N GLN A 62 -6.48 -4.34 22.00
CA GLN A 62 -7.54 -4.02 22.93
C GLN A 62 -6.97 -3.72 24.34
N HIS A 63 -7.56 -2.75 25.03
CA HIS A 63 -7.15 -2.37 26.37
C HIS A 63 -7.15 -3.59 27.33
N GLN A 64 -6.18 -3.67 28.24
CA GLN A 64 -5.95 -4.80 29.16
C GLN A 64 -5.64 -6.15 28.49
N CYS A 65 -5.37 -6.17 27.18
CA CYS A 65 -4.93 -7.37 26.48
C CYS A 65 -3.44 -7.27 26.12
N ASN A 66 -2.76 -8.43 26.06
CA ASN A 66 -1.33 -8.51 25.73
C ASN A 66 -1.08 -8.79 24.24
N ASP A 67 -2.13 -9.16 23.50
CA ASP A 67 -2.05 -9.53 22.10
C ASP A 67 -3.34 -9.26 21.33
N ALA A 68 -3.20 -9.18 20.01
CA ALA A 68 -4.28 -9.25 19.03
C ALA A 68 -4.06 -10.44 18.10
N ILE A 69 -5.15 -11.09 17.67
CA ILE A 69 -5.10 -12.22 16.74
C ILE A 69 -6.01 -11.91 15.55
N VAL A 70 -5.50 -12.12 14.35
CA VAL A 70 -6.29 -12.07 13.12
C VAL A 70 -6.03 -13.35 12.33
N PHE A 71 -7.09 -13.98 11.87
CA PHE A 71 -7.04 -15.19 11.06
C PHE A 71 -7.94 -15.02 9.84
N ALA A 72 -7.42 -15.35 8.66
CA ALA A 72 -8.19 -15.43 7.44
C ALA A 72 -8.02 -16.79 6.80
N GLN A 73 -9.05 -17.22 6.08
CA GLN A 73 -9.04 -18.44 5.30
C GLN A 73 -9.57 -18.14 3.90
N SER A 74 -8.96 -18.76 2.90
CA SER A 74 -9.44 -18.85 1.52
C SER A 74 -9.86 -20.29 1.20
N ALA A 75 -10.17 -20.57 -0.07
CA ALA A 75 -10.40 -21.93 -0.53
C ALA A 75 -9.18 -22.85 -0.36
N THR A 76 -7.97 -22.30 -0.46
CA THR A 76 -6.72 -23.09 -0.52
C THR A 76 -5.77 -22.84 0.65
N GLU A 77 -5.88 -21.70 1.34
CA GLU A 77 -4.90 -21.26 2.32
C GLU A 77 -5.55 -20.78 3.62
N ARG A 78 -4.82 -20.96 4.72
CA ARG A 78 -5.17 -20.46 6.05
C ARG A 78 -4.02 -19.63 6.56
N VAL A 79 -4.30 -18.39 6.92
CA VAL A 79 -3.29 -17.42 7.35
C VAL A 79 -3.69 -16.84 8.69
N GLY A 80 -2.79 -16.90 9.66
CA GLY A 80 -3.01 -16.37 11.00
C GLY A 80 -1.85 -15.52 11.47
N MET A 81 -2.15 -14.42 12.14
CA MET A 81 -1.17 -13.59 12.81
C MET A 81 -1.58 -13.34 14.26
N LYS A 82 -0.63 -13.51 15.16
CA LYS A 82 -0.70 -13.02 16.54
C LYS A 82 0.31 -11.88 16.69
N LYS A 83 -0.15 -10.70 17.11
CA LYS A 83 0.69 -9.52 17.36
C LYS A 83 0.73 -9.24 18.86
N LEU A 84 1.93 -9.24 19.45
CA LEU A 84 2.13 -8.95 20.86
C LEU A 84 2.30 -7.45 21.10
N ILE A 85 1.99 -6.99 22.31
CA ILE A 85 2.21 -5.59 22.73
C ILE A 85 3.70 -5.19 22.68
N SER A 86 4.61 -6.16 22.81
CA SER A 86 6.06 -5.99 22.62
C SER A 86 6.44 -5.61 21.19
N GLY A 87 5.56 -5.84 20.21
CA GLY A 87 5.82 -5.67 18.78
C GLY A 87 6.22 -6.97 18.07
N GLU A 88 6.60 -8.00 18.82
CA GLU A 88 6.81 -9.34 18.30
C GLU A 88 5.53 -9.89 17.67
N GLN A 89 5.70 -10.77 16.68
CA GLN A 89 4.58 -11.35 15.98
C GLN A 89 4.87 -12.81 15.67
N LEU A 90 3.82 -13.63 15.73
CA LEU A 90 3.81 -15.00 15.27
C LEU A 90 2.90 -15.07 14.06
N ILE A 91 3.43 -15.52 12.93
CA ILE A 91 2.67 -15.67 11.69
C ILE A 91 2.65 -17.14 11.31
N LYS A 92 1.46 -17.66 10.99
CA LYS A 92 1.26 -19.03 10.55
C LYS A 92 0.55 -19.08 9.21
N VAL A 93 1.02 -19.95 8.32
CA VAL A 93 0.37 -20.28 7.04
C VAL A 93 0.16 -21.78 7.01
N ASN A 94 -1.08 -22.22 6.84
CA ASN A 94 -1.48 -23.63 6.87
C ASN A 94 -1.03 -24.40 8.11
N GLY A 95 -0.82 -23.69 9.23
CA GLY A 95 -0.36 -24.24 10.51
C GLY A 95 1.13 -24.05 10.78
N ASP A 96 1.92 -23.86 9.73
CA ASP A 96 3.37 -23.70 9.80
C ASP A 96 3.77 -22.26 10.08
N THR A 97 4.76 -22.08 10.96
CA THR A 97 5.29 -20.76 11.28
C THR A 97 6.17 -20.27 10.13
N ILE A 98 5.88 -19.08 9.60
CA ILE A 98 6.73 -18.43 8.60
C ILE A 98 7.65 -17.38 9.24
N ALA A 99 8.81 -17.16 8.63
CA ALA A 99 9.86 -16.34 9.22
C ALA A 99 9.72 -14.83 8.95
N THR A 100 9.06 -14.44 7.84
CA THR A 100 9.09 -13.03 7.39
C THR A 100 7.71 -12.47 7.02
N GLN A 101 7.52 -11.16 7.26
CA GLN A 101 6.34 -10.43 6.77
C GLN A 101 6.27 -10.38 5.24
N GLY A 102 7.42 -10.44 4.55
CA GLY A 102 7.46 -10.46 3.09
C GLY A 102 6.76 -11.70 2.52
N GLN A 103 6.93 -12.86 3.15
CA GLN A 103 6.20 -14.08 2.75
C GLN A 103 4.68 -13.90 2.90
N LEU A 104 4.23 -13.28 4.00
CA LEU A 104 2.82 -12.99 4.23
C LEU A 104 2.24 -12.01 3.22
N ALA A 105 2.95 -10.90 2.96
CA ALA A 105 2.53 -9.90 2.00
C ALA A 105 2.38 -10.50 0.58
N LYS A 106 3.22 -11.48 0.20
CA LYS A 106 3.08 -12.18 -1.09
C LYS A 106 1.81 -13.01 -1.20
N LEU A 107 1.34 -13.61 -0.10
CA LEU A 107 0.14 -14.46 -0.07
C LEU A 107 -1.15 -13.65 -0.08
N LEU A 108 -1.15 -12.50 0.60
CA LEU A 108 -2.29 -11.60 0.70
C LEU A 108 -1.95 -10.19 0.17
N PRO A 109 -1.80 -10.02 -1.16
CA PRO A 109 -1.70 -8.69 -1.75
C PRO A 109 -2.91 -7.85 -1.36
N LEU A 110 -2.64 -6.68 -0.79
CA LEU A 110 -3.67 -5.83 -0.23
C LEU A 110 -3.43 -4.37 -0.58
N GLN A 111 -4.49 -3.71 -1.03
CA GLN A 111 -4.54 -2.28 -1.21
C GLN A 111 -5.49 -1.63 -0.23
N HIS A 112 -5.01 -0.60 0.45
CA HIS A 112 -5.83 0.28 1.26
C HIS A 112 -6.05 1.58 0.50
N ILE A 113 -7.31 1.88 0.22
CA ILE A 113 -7.78 3.12 -0.37
C ILE A 113 -8.43 3.90 0.77
N ASP A 114 -7.70 4.91 1.24
CA ASP A 114 -8.20 5.91 2.19
C ASP A 114 -8.50 7.20 1.41
N PRO A 115 -9.77 7.50 1.13
CA PRO A 115 -10.14 8.70 0.39
C PRO A 115 -9.82 10.01 1.12
N GLN A 116 -9.47 9.98 2.42
CA GLN A 116 -9.02 11.16 3.17
C GLN A 116 -7.54 11.46 2.94
N SER A 117 -6.74 10.44 2.59
CA SER A 117 -5.29 10.59 2.44
C SER A 117 -4.96 11.34 1.14
N THR A 118 -4.18 12.42 1.26
CA THR A 118 -3.58 13.13 0.13
C THR A 118 -2.05 12.93 0.06
N ASP A 119 -1.52 12.02 0.88
CA ASP A 119 -0.08 11.86 1.13
C ASP A 119 0.74 11.62 -0.15
N ILE A 120 0.19 10.86 -1.09
CA ILE A 120 0.84 10.53 -2.35
C ILE A 120 1.12 11.79 -3.19
N ILE A 121 0.27 12.81 -3.08
CA ILE A 121 0.40 14.05 -3.85
C ILE A 121 1.16 15.09 -3.02
N ASP A 122 0.70 15.35 -1.80
CA ASP A 122 1.10 16.53 -1.03
C ASP A 122 2.42 16.34 -0.22
N HIS A 123 2.88 15.10 0.02
CA HIS A 123 3.99 14.82 0.93
C HIS A 123 5.28 14.36 0.23
N GLY A 124 5.45 14.81 -1.02
CA GLY A 124 6.67 14.65 -1.81
C GLY A 124 6.97 13.21 -2.24
N ALA A 125 8.25 12.93 -2.49
CA ALA A 125 8.65 11.73 -3.23
C ALA A 125 8.55 10.40 -2.45
N LYS A 126 8.51 10.43 -1.11
CA LYS A 126 8.57 9.20 -0.30
C LYS A 126 7.28 8.36 -0.44
N PRO A 127 6.06 8.91 -0.25
CA PRO A 127 4.82 8.15 -0.48
C PRO A 127 4.71 7.61 -1.90
N ARG A 128 5.15 8.38 -2.90
CA ARG A 128 5.16 7.96 -4.31
C ARG A 128 6.15 6.84 -4.60
N ARG A 129 7.36 6.88 -4.01
CA ARG A 129 8.27 5.73 -4.06
C ARG A 129 7.70 4.50 -3.37
N GLN A 130 7.03 4.66 -2.23
CA GLN A 130 6.39 3.53 -1.53
C GLN A 130 5.26 2.92 -2.36
N LEU A 131 4.53 3.75 -3.12
CA LEU A 131 3.57 3.29 -4.11
C LEU A 131 4.25 2.40 -5.14
N LEU A 132 5.32 2.88 -5.78
CA LEU A 132 6.10 2.09 -6.74
C LEU A 132 6.66 0.80 -6.13
N ASP A 133 7.31 0.90 -4.97
CA ASP A 133 7.95 -0.23 -4.30
C ASP A 133 6.94 -1.33 -3.93
N TRP A 134 5.69 -0.97 -3.59
CA TRP A 134 4.62 -1.93 -3.39
C TRP A 134 4.31 -2.69 -4.68
N LEU A 135 4.15 -1.98 -5.79
CA LEU A 135 3.87 -2.60 -7.09
C LEU A 135 5.01 -3.53 -7.49
N MET A 136 6.25 -3.00 -7.47
CA MET A 136 7.48 -3.75 -7.74
C MET A 136 7.57 -5.04 -6.92
N PHE A 137 7.32 -4.96 -5.61
CA PHE A 137 7.38 -6.13 -4.72
C PHE A 137 6.44 -7.26 -5.17
N HIS A 138 5.30 -6.91 -5.75
CA HIS A 138 4.33 -7.88 -6.22
C HIS A 138 4.53 -8.28 -7.68
N VAL A 139 5.05 -7.44 -8.57
CA VAL A 139 5.12 -7.77 -10.00
C VAL A 139 6.52 -8.19 -10.47
N GLU A 140 7.56 -7.76 -9.77
CA GLU A 140 8.96 -7.99 -10.13
C GLU A 140 9.64 -8.94 -9.12
N PRO A 141 9.88 -10.22 -9.48
CA PRO A 141 10.42 -11.22 -8.56
C PRO A 141 11.76 -10.84 -7.92
N GLU A 142 12.65 -10.19 -8.66
CA GLU A 142 14.01 -9.88 -8.22
C GLU A 142 14.11 -8.58 -7.41
N PHE A 143 13.06 -7.75 -7.46
CA PHE A 143 13.04 -6.43 -6.83
C PHE A 143 13.37 -6.50 -5.33
N TYR A 144 12.75 -7.43 -4.60
CA TYR A 144 12.91 -7.49 -3.15
C TYR A 144 14.36 -7.76 -2.74
N PHE A 145 15.04 -8.65 -3.47
CA PHE A 145 16.45 -8.95 -3.21
C PHE A 145 17.32 -7.71 -3.47
N ALA A 146 17.19 -7.08 -4.65
CA ALA A 146 17.96 -5.88 -4.99
C ALA A 146 17.70 -4.74 -3.98
N TRP A 147 16.43 -4.53 -3.60
CA TRP A 147 16.02 -3.53 -2.62
C TRP A 147 16.64 -3.78 -1.24
N GLN A 148 16.69 -5.04 -0.77
CA GLN A 148 17.29 -5.38 0.51
C GLN A 148 18.80 -5.10 0.55
N TYR A 149 19.53 -5.49 -0.49
CA TYR A 149 20.97 -5.26 -0.58
C TYR A 149 21.29 -3.78 -0.69
N TYR A 150 20.56 -3.05 -1.54
CA TYR A 150 20.67 -1.60 -1.66
C TYR A 150 20.40 -0.89 -0.33
N SER A 151 19.29 -1.21 0.34
CA SER A 151 18.90 -0.62 1.63
C SER A 151 19.93 -0.89 2.73
N ARG A 152 20.49 -2.10 2.78
CA ARG A 152 21.56 -2.45 3.71
C ARG A 152 22.83 -1.64 3.43
N ALA A 153 23.29 -1.60 2.17
CA ALA A 153 24.48 -0.85 1.80
C ALA A 153 24.32 0.65 2.10
N LEU A 154 23.15 1.22 1.79
CA LEU A 154 22.82 2.62 2.08
C LEU A 154 22.88 2.91 3.59
N LYS A 155 22.29 2.04 4.40
CA LYS A 155 22.32 2.17 5.86
C LYS A 155 23.74 2.13 6.40
N GLN A 156 24.57 1.20 5.93
CA GLN A 156 25.97 1.07 6.37
C GLN A 156 26.81 2.28 5.95
N ARG A 157 26.71 2.70 4.68
CA ARG A 157 27.37 3.92 4.18
C ARG A 157 26.97 5.15 4.99
N ASN A 158 25.67 5.38 5.18
CA ASN A 158 25.17 6.51 5.96
C ASN A 158 25.57 6.45 7.44
N SER A 159 25.72 5.25 8.02
CA SER A 159 26.23 5.09 9.38
C SER A 159 27.70 5.53 9.49
N LEU A 160 28.53 5.14 8.51
CA LEU A 160 29.93 5.59 8.44
C LEU A 160 30.03 7.11 8.29
N LEU A 161 29.29 7.69 7.33
CA LEU A 161 29.26 9.15 7.10
C LEU A 161 28.85 9.95 8.36
N LYS A 162 27.98 9.38 9.21
CA LYS A 162 27.55 10.03 10.46
C LYS A 162 28.57 9.92 11.58
N THR A 163 29.36 8.85 11.60
CA THR A 163 30.23 8.51 12.74
C THR A 163 31.67 8.97 12.55
N ARG A 164 32.15 9.10 11.31
CA ARG A 164 33.53 9.48 10.99
C ARG A 164 33.56 10.75 10.16
N ARG A 165 34.42 11.71 10.54
CA ARG A 165 34.56 13.00 9.85
C ARG A 165 35.46 12.94 8.62
N ASN A 166 36.51 12.12 8.67
CA ASN A 166 37.50 12.00 7.61
C ASN A 166 37.50 10.55 7.09
N LEU A 167 36.54 10.24 6.21
CA LEU A 167 36.53 8.97 5.49
C LEU A 167 37.18 9.18 4.13
N SER A 168 38.04 8.25 3.75
CA SER A 168 38.55 8.17 2.38
C SER A 168 37.55 7.45 1.46
N LEU A 169 37.72 7.60 0.14
CA LEU A 169 36.94 6.87 -0.85
C LEU A 169 37.08 5.34 -0.72
N SER A 170 38.28 4.84 -0.39
CA SER A 170 38.54 3.41 -0.24
C SER A 170 37.79 2.80 0.95
N GLU A 171 37.60 3.56 2.04
CA GLU A 171 36.78 3.11 3.18
C GLU A 171 35.28 2.97 2.84
N LEU A 172 34.80 3.73 1.85
CA LEU A 172 33.41 3.66 1.38
C LEU A 172 33.22 2.77 0.16
N GLU A 173 34.30 2.35 -0.49
CA GLU A 173 34.28 1.64 -1.78
C GLU A 173 33.41 0.38 -1.79
N PRO A 174 33.48 -0.53 -0.78
CA PRO A 174 32.61 -1.71 -0.77
C PRO A 174 31.13 -1.35 -0.81
N TRP A 175 30.73 -0.30 -0.08
CA TRP A 175 29.35 0.17 -0.07
C TRP A 175 29.00 0.94 -1.35
N ASN A 176 29.92 1.70 -1.93
CA ASN A 176 29.71 2.38 -3.20
C ASN A 176 29.48 1.37 -4.34
N LYS A 177 30.25 0.28 -4.39
CA LYS A 177 30.07 -0.80 -5.37
C LYS A 177 28.70 -1.45 -5.24
N MET A 178 28.32 -1.86 -4.02
CA MET A 178 26.99 -2.43 -3.77
C MET A 178 25.85 -1.46 -4.09
N LEU A 179 25.99 -0.18 -3.72
CA LEU A 179 24.97 0.82 -4.03
C LEU A 179 24.82 1.03 -5.53
N SER A 180 25.91 1.04 -6.29
CA SER A 180 25.86 1.18 -7.74
C SER A 180 25.18 -0.02 -8.39
N GLU A 181 25.66 -1.23 -8.08
CA GLU A 181 25.17 -2.48 -8.66
C GLU A 181 23.66 -2.64 -8.43
N TYR A 182 23.23 -2.66 -7.17
CA TYR A 182 21.82 -2.84 -6.85
C TYR A 182 20.99 -1.60 -7.17
N GLY A 183 21.60 -0.41 -7.18
CA GLY A 183 20.91 0.82 -7.52
C GLY A 183 20.53 0.89 -9.00
N GLU A 184 21.42 0.44 -9.87
CA GLU A 184 21.17 0.38 -11.31
C GLU A 184 20.18 -0.73 -11.68
N ILE A 185 20.22 -1.89 -11.00
CA ILE A 185 19.19 -2.93 -11.12
C ILE A 185 17.81 -2.36 -10.78
N LEU A 186 17.68 -1.70 -9.61
CA LEU A 186 16.42 -1.09 -9.20
C LEU A 186 15.94 -0.03 -10.18
N HIS A 187 16.86 0.77 -10.73
CA HIS A 187 16.54 1.79 -11.72
C HIS A 187 15.96 1.18 -13.01
N SER A 188 16.65 0.18 -13.58
CA SER A 188 16.24 -0.52 -14.79
C SER A 188 14.85 -1.15 -14.64
N GLN A 189 14.64 -1.88 -13.53
CA GLN A 189 13.36 -2.49 -13.21
C GLN A 189 12.23 -1.45 -13.07
N ARG A 190 12.51 -0.32 -12.40
CA ARG A 190 11.51 0.74 -12.21
C ARG A 190 11.13 1.46 -13.50
N ILE A 191 12.06 1.68 -14.43
CA ILE A 191 11.72 2.23 -15.76
C ILE A 191 10.69 1.33 -16.44
N SER A 192 11.02 0.04 -16.56
CA SER A 192 10.18 -0.94 -17.26
C SER A 192 8.78 -1.04 -16.64
N ILE A 193 8.70 -1.11 -15.31
CA ILE A 193 7.41 -1.21 -14.61
C ILE A 193 6.60 0.09 -14.72
N VAL A 194 7.22 1.27 -14.68
CA VAL A 194 6.48 2.53 -14.82
C VAL A 194 5.95 2.72 -16.25
N GLU A 195 6.69 2.26 -17.26
CA GLU A 195 6.22 2.27 -18.65
C GLU A 195 4.97 1.38 -18.83
N GLN A 196 4.99 0.17 -18.26
CA GLN A 196 3.84 -0.73 -18.26
C GLN A 196 2.67 -0.16 -17.44
N TRP A 197 2.95 0.37 -16.25
CA TRP A 197 1.93 0.91 -15.36
C TRP A 197 1.22 2.13 -15.95
N ASN A 198 1.91 2.94 -16.75
CA ASN A 198 1.31 4.08 -17.45
C ASN A 198 0.11 3.68 -18.33
N GLN A 199 0.08 2.46 -18.88
CA GLN A 199 -1.06 1.99 -19.67
C GLN A 199 -2.32 1.86 -18.80
N TYR A 200 -2.23 1.10 -17.70
CA TYR A 200 -3.31 0.95 -16.74
C TYR A 200 -3.70 2.27 -16.08
N PHE A 201 -2.70 3.11 -15.77
CA PHE A 201 -2.95 4.41 -15.14
C PHE A 201 -3.77 5.34 -16.03
N ARG A 202 -3.52 5.39 -17.34
CA ARG A 202 -4.31 6.20 -18.28
C ARG A 202 -5.77 5.73 -18.35
N GLU A 203 -6.02 4.42 -18.35
CA GLU A 203 -7.38 3.86 -18.35
C GLU A 203 -8.14 4.28 -17.08
N ASP A 204 -7.55 4.08 -15.90
CA ASP A 204 -8.19 4.41 -14.62
C ASP A 204 -8.34 5.92 -14.41
N LEU A 205 -7.38 6.71 -14.92
CA LEU A 205 -7.46 8.16 -14.93
C LEU A 205 -8.64 8.63 -15.79
N GLN A 206 -8.79 8.10 -17.02
CA GLN A 206 -9.90 8.47 -17.90
C GLN A 206 -11.26 8.11 -17.29
N GLN A 207 -11.35 6.98 -16.57
CA GLN A 207 -12.60 6.58 -15.93
C GLN A 207 -12.97 7.46 -14.73
N LEU A 208 -12.00 7.84 -13.89
CA LEU A 208 -12.28 8.62 -12.67
C LEU A 208 -12.23 10.14 -12.89
N LEU A 209 -11.35 10.62 -13.76
CA LEU A 209 -11.04 12.02 -14.07
C LEU A 209 -10.97 12.25 -15.59
N PRO A 210 -12.10 12.10 -16.32
CA PRO A 210 -12.10 12.16 -17.79
C PRO A 210 -11.62 13.49 -18.39
N ASP A 211 -11.75 14.59 -17.63
CA ASP A 211 -11.44 15.94 -18.09
C ASP A 211 -10.01 16.40 -17.74
N ILE A 212 -9.18 15.52 -17.19
CA ILE A 212 -7.82 15.86 -16.73
C ILE A 212 -6.79 14.92 -17.35
N ASP A 213 -5.79 15.51 -17.98
CA ASP A 213 -4.63 14.79 -18.49
C ASP A 213 -3.48 14.84 -17.48
N ILE A 214 -2.94 13.66 -17.13
CA ILE A 214 -1.87 13.50 -16.16
C ILE A 214 -0.87 12.45 -16.66
N GLU A 215 0.39 12.85 -16.74
CA GLU A 215 1.51 11.97 -17.04
C GLU A 215 2.21 11.50 -15.75
N LEU A 216 2.50 10.20 -15.68
CA LEU A 216 3.28 9.58 -14.61
C LEU A 216 4.72 9.36 -15.08
N GLU A 217 5.63 10.21 -14.63
CA GLU A 217 7.04 10.17 -15.00
C GLU A 217 7.93 9.60 -13.89
N TYR A 218 8.87 8.73 -14.23
CA TYR A 218 9.86 8.23 -13.29
C TYR A 218 11.16 9.03 -13.32
N TYR A 219 11.64 9.42 -12.15
CA TYR A 219 12.95 10.04 -11.94
C TYR A 219 13.86 9.12 -11.12
N SER A 220 15.06 8.84 -11.61
CA SER A 220 16.01 7.87 -11.04
C SER A 220 16.55 8.23 -9.65
N GLY A 221 16.69 9.54 -9.37
CA GLY A 221 17.38 10.05 -8.19
C GLY A 221 18.91 10.08 -8.30
N PHE A 222 19.46 9.87 -9.51
CA PHE A 222 20.89 9.94 -9.83
C PHE A 222 21.13 10.21 -11.32
N HIS A 223 22.33 10.61 -11.70
CA HIS A 223 22.66 10.94 -13.08
C HIS A 223 22.92 9.64 -13.86
N THR A 224 21.93 9.20 -14.63
CA THR A 224 21.96 7.92 -15.36
C THR A 224 23.04 7.90 -16.44
N GLU A 225 23.35 9.04 -17.06
CA GLU A 225 24.36 9.15 -18.12
C GLU A 225 25.78 8.82 -17.65
N GLN A 226 26.12 9.13 -16.39
CA GLN A 226 27.45 8.84 -15.82
C GLN A 226 27.48 7.60 -14.91
N GLY A 227 26.32 7.11 -14.49
CA GLY A 227 26.19 5.95 -13.61
C GLY A 227 26.31 6.31 -12.12
N LEU A 228 25.68 5.49 -11.28
CA LEU A 228 25.55 5.77 -9.85
C LEU A 228 26.91 5.70 -9.13
N PHE A 229 27.83 4.84 -9.56
CA PHE A 229 29.15 4.75 -8.95
C PHE A 229 29.93 6.07 -9.07
N GLN A 230 29.87 6.73 -10.23
CA GLN A 230 30.57 8.00 -10.45
C GLN A 230 29.95 9.13 -9.63
N ASP A 231 28.62 9.18 -9.52
CA ASP A 231 27.93 10.09 -8.60
C ASP A 231 28.44 9.94 -7.17
N LEU A 232 28.57 8.70 -6.68
CA LEU A 232 29.01 8.41 -5.32
C LEU A 232 30.47 8.83 -5.06
N ILE A 233 31.32 8.77 -6.08
CA ILE A 233 32.72 9.23 -5.99
C ILE A 233 32.79 10.75 -6.02
N GLN A 234 32.16 11.39 -7.02
CA GLN A 234 32.22 12.85 -7.21
C GLN A 234 31.60 13.62 -6.04
N GLN A 235 30.57 13.05 -5.41
CA GLN A 235 29.82 13.71 -4.32
C GLN A 235 30.35 13.34 -2.94
N HIS A 236 31.45 12.58 -2.86
CA HIS A 236 32.03 12.10 -1.61
C HIS A 236 32.20 13.21 -0.56
N GLN A 237 32.78 14.36 -0.95
CA GLN A 237 33.01 15.47 -0.03
C GLN A 237 31.70 16.08 0.49
N LYS A 238 30.70 16.26 -0.39
CA LYS A 238 29.38 16.77 0.01
C LYS A 238 28.61 15.79 0.88
N ASP A 239 28.69 14.49 0.58
CA ASP A 239 28.09 13.43 1.37
C ASP A 239 28.70 13.37 2.79
N LEU A 240 30.01 13.63 2.95
CA LEU A 240 30.66 13.75 4.26
C LEU A 240 30.15 14.95 5.05
N GLU A 241 30.08 16.11 4.41
CA GLU A 241 29.58 17.34 5.03
C GLU A 241 28.12 17.20 5.48
N ARG A 242 27.28 16.62 4.61
CA ARG A 242 25.84 16.42 4.83
C ARG A 242 25.50 15.21 5.69
N ARG A 243 26.44 14.28 5.84
CA ARG A 243 26.33 13.01 6.60
C ARG A 243 25.22 12.08 6.10
N TYR A 244 24.96 12.12 4.80
CA TYR A 244 24.04 11.21 4.12
C TYR A 244 24.44 11.05 2.65
N THR A 245 23.98 9.98 2.02
CA THR A 245 24.16 9.73 0.58
C THR A 245 23.17 10.56 -0.23
N GLU A 246 23.66 11.40 -1.13
CA GLU A 246 22.81 12.30 -1.91
C GLU A 246 22.16 11.67 -3.13
N TYR A 247 22.82 10.71 -3.79
CA TYR A 247 22.35 10.15 -5.06
C TYR A 247 22.01 8.66 -4.96
N GLY A 248 20.98 8.27 -5.71
CA GLY A 248 20.58 6.88 -5.94
C GLY A 248 19.07 6.65 -5.83
N PRO A 249 18.59 5.42 -6.08
CA PRO A 249 17.15 5.09 -6.10
C PRO A 249 16.34 5.41 -4.84
N HIS A 250 16.98 5.63 -3.69
CA HIS A 250 16.30 6.14 -2.48
C HIS A 250 15.83 7.60 -2.59
N ARG A 251 16.31 8.32 -3.61
CA ARG A 251 15.95 9.70 -3.97
C ARG A 251 15.10 9.78 -5.23
N ALA A 252 14.79 8.63 -5.83
CA ALA A 252 13.90 8.54 -6.97
C ALA A 252 12.54 9.19 -6.69
N ASP A 253 11.81 9.55 -7.74
CA ASP A 253 10.46 10.07 -7.61
C ASP A 253 9.57 9.55 -8.74
N LEU A 254 8.27 9.51 -8.48
CA LEU A 254 7.27 9.45 -9.53
C LEU A 254 6.62 10.82 -9.59
N ARG A 255 6.79 11.55 -10.69
CA ARG A 255 6.21 12.87 -10.85
C ARG A 255 4.88 12.74 -11.59
N LEU A 256 3.89 13.47 -11.10
CA LEU A 256 2.56 13.56 -11.68
C LEU A 256 2.45 14.94 -12.31
N LYS A 257 2.47 15.00 -13.64
CA LYS A 257 2.46 16.26 -14.38
C LYS A 257 1.17 16.45 -15.14
N THR A 258 0.65 17.66 -15.10
CA THR A 258 -0.43 18.16 -15.96
C THR A 258 0.18 19.06 -17.03
N PRO A 259 -0.57 19.40 -18.10
CA PRO A 259 -0.14 20.43 -19.05
C PRO A 259 0.14 21.81 -18.41
N GLN A 260 -0.37 22.06 -17.20
CA GLN A 260 -0.28 23.35 -16.50
C GLN A 260 0.80 23.36 -15.39
N GLY A 261 1.49 22.24 -15.15
CA GLY A 261 2.47 22.11 -14.06
C GLY A 261 2.28 20.83 -13.24
N ASN A 262 2.84 20.80 -12.03
CA ASN A 262 2.72 19.61 -11.18
C ASN A 262 1.27 19.44 -10.69
N ALA A 263 0.82 18.18 -10.60
CA ALA A 263 -0.52 17.86 -10.12
C ALA A 263 -0.81 18.38 -8.70
N ASP A 264 0.22 18.46 -7.84
CA ASP A 264 0.09 19.00 -6.49
C ASP A 264 -0.32 20.49 -6.49
N ASP A 265 0.26 21.26 -7.40
CA ASP A 265 0.05 22.72 -7.49
C ASP A 265 -1.29 23.08 -8.16
N VAL A 266 -1.74 22.23 -9.09
CA VAL A 266 -2.85 22.56 -10.02
C VAL A 266 -4.18 21.94 -9.58
N LEU A 267 -4.17 20.73 -9.03
CA LEU A 267 -5.41 19.99 -8.80
C LEU A 267 -6.12 20.44 -7.52
N SER A 268 -7.45 20.56 -7.61
CA SER A 268 -8.30 20.73 -6.43
C SER A 268 -8.24 19.50 -5.51
N ARG A 269 -8.63 19.67 -4.24
CA ARG A 269 -8.64 18.57 -3.26
C ARG A 269 -9.47 17.36 -3.72
N GLY A 270 -10.63 17.57 -4.36
CA GLY A 270 -11.45 16.49 -4.90
C GLY A 270 -10.77 15.73 -6.03
N GLN A 271 -10.13 16.45 -6.96
CA GLN A 271 -9.37 15.84 -8.06
C GLN A 271 -8.15 15.07 -7.55
N LYS A 272 -7.44 15.59 -6.53
CA LYS A 272 -6.33 14.88 -5.87
C LYS A 272 -6.77 13.51 -5.31
N LYS A 273 -7.94 13.44 -4.67
CA LYS A 273 -8.50 12.16 -4.17
C LYS A 273 -8.75 11.17 -5.31
N LEU A 274 -9.41 11.62 -6.38
CA LEU A 274 -9.69 10.79 -7.56
C LEU A 274 -8.41 10.32 -8.27
N LEU A 275 -7.38 11.17 -8.34
CA LEU A 275 -6.06 10.80 -8.85
C LEU A 275 -5.40 9.70 -8.01
N ILE A 276 -5.47 9.82 -6.68
CA ILE A 276 -4.95 8.78 -5.77
C ILE A 276 -5.68 7.46 -5.98
N MET A 277 -7.00 7.49 -6.15
CA MET A 277 -7.78 6.30 -6.47
C MET A 277 -7.38 5.72 -7.83
N ALA A 278 -7.23 6.54 -8.87
CA ALA A 278 -6.77 6.08 -10.19
C ALA A 278 -5.39 5.40 -10.13
N LEU A 279 -4.45 5.97 -9.35
CA LEU A 279 -3.15 5.36 -9.09
C LEU A 279 -3.29 4.01 -8.39
N LYS A 280 -4.18 3.89 -7.40
CA LYS A 280 -4.39 2.63 -6.66
C LYS A 280 -5.09 1.57 -7.50
N LEU A 281 -6.11 1.94 -8.27
CA LEU A 281 -6.81 1.05 -9.19
C LEU A 281 -5.87 0.51 -10.27
N SER A 282 -5.00 1.35 -10.81
CA SER A 282 -4.06 0.92 -11.85
C SER A 282 -2.97 -0.01 -11.32
N GLN A 283 -2.59 0.12 -10.04
CA GLN A 283 -1.77 -0.90 -9.37
C GLN A 283 -2.49 -2.25 -9.26
N ILE A 284 -3.79 -2.23 -8.95
CA ILE A 284 -4.61 -3.44 -8.87
C ILE A 284 -4.73 -4.07 -10.26
N ALA A 285 -5.02 -3.28 -11.29
CA ALA A 285 -5.14 -3.74 -12.67
C ALA A 285 -3.84 -4.42 -13.17
N MET A 286 -2.69 -3.78 -12.96
CA MET A 286 -1.40 -4.35 -13.34
C MET A 286 -1.07 -5.63 -12.54
N LEU A 287 -1.44 -5.66 -11.26
CA LEU A 287 -1.24 -6.84 -10.42
C LEU A 287 -2.10 -8.03 -10.89
N HIS A 288 -3.34 -7.76 -11.29
CA HIS A 288 -4.26 -8.76 -11.84
C HIS A 288 -3.80 -9.28 -13.20
N ALA A 289 -3.28 -8.41 -14.07
CA ALA A 289 -2.63 -8.81 -15.32
C ALA A 289 -1.42 -9.72 -15.09
N SER A 290 -0.83 -9.67 -13.89
CA SER A 290 0.24 -10.56 -13.42
C SER A 290 -0.29 -11.82 -12.69
N ASN A 291 -1.58 -12.16 -12.85
CA ASN A 291 -2.28 -13.29 -12.24
C ASN A 291 -2.24 -13.30 -10.70
N LYS A 292 -2.29 -12.11 -10.08
CA LYS A 292 -2.32 -11.99 -8.61
C LYS A 292 -3.60 -11.30 -8.17
N GLU A 293 -4.41 -12.02 -7.41
CA GLU A 293 -5.61 -11.46 -6.80
C GLU A 293 -5.26 -10.46 -5.69
N THR A 294 -6.12 -9.46 -5.49
CA THR A 294 -5.91 -8.38 -4.53
C THR A 294 -7.13 -8.20 -3.65
N VAL A 295 -6.91 -8.04 -2.34
CA VAL A 295 -7.92 -7.55 -1.41
C VAL A 295 -7.85 -6.02 -1.35
N VAL A 296 -9.00 -5.37 -1.46
CA VAL A 296 -9.13 -3.92 -1.40
C VAL A 296 -9.88 -3.53 -0.14
N LEU A 297 -9.29 -2.65 0.65
CA LEU A 297 -9.91 -2.02 1.80
C LEU A 297 -10.29 -0.59 1.42
N LEU A 298 -11.56 -0.24 1.54
CA LEU A 298 -12.08 1.09 1.21
C LEU A 298 -12.75 1.70 2.45
N ASP A 299 -12.10 2.68 3.07
CA ASP A 299 -12.58 3.28 4.32
C ASP A 299 -13.46 4.52 4.08
N ASP A 300 -14.61 4.57 4.74
CA ASP A 300 -15.59 5.66 4.77
C ASP A 300 -15.93 6.26 3.39
N LEU A 301 -16.30 5.40 2.44
CA LEU A 301 -16.55 5.77 1.03
C LEU A 301 -17.46 6.99 0.87
N THR A 302 -18.62 6.98 1.53
CA THR A 302 -19.67 8.00 1.31
C THR A 302 -19.38 9.33 1.99
N ALA A 303 -18.42 9.38 2.91
CA ALA A 303 -18.06 10.63 3.58
C ALA A 303 -17.19 11.52 2.67
N GLU A 304 -16.50 10.93 1.69
CA GLU A 304 -15.39 11.59 1.02
C GLU A 304 -15.61 11.84 -0.47
N LEU A 305 -16.55 11.11 -1.10
CA LEU A 305 -16.82 11.14 -2.54
C LEU A 305 -18.28 11.47 -2.83
N ASP A 306 -18.51 12.21 -3.93
CA ASP A 306 -19.84 12.37 -4.47
C ASP A 306 -20.37 11.06 -5.09
N VAL A 307 -21.68 11.01 -5.35
CA VAL A 307 -22.38 9.81 -5.84
C VAL A 307 -21.82 9.32 -7.19
N ALA A 308 -21.40 10.21 -8.08
CA ALA A 308 -20.86 9.82 -9.38
C ALA A 308 -19.46 9.19 -9.24
N ALA A 309 -18.61 9.76 -8.39
CA ALA A 309 -17.31 9.20 -8.04
C ALA A 309 -17.43 7.84 -7.34
N GLN A 310 -18.39 7.71 -6.41
CA GLN A 310 -18.70 6.42 -5.76
C GLN A 310 -19.05 5.35 -6.79
N GLN A 311 -19.95 5.67 -7.72
CA GLN A 311 -20.36 4.75 -8.79
C GLN A 311 -19.17 4.30 -9.64
N ARG A 312 -18.37 5.23 -10.17
CA ARG A 312 -17.22 4.92 -11.03
C ARG A 312 -16.20 4.03 -10.31
N LEU A 313 -15.95 4.29 -9.02
CA LEU A 313 -15.03 3.50 -8.21
C LEU A 313 -15.54 2.08 -7.98
N ILE A 314 -16.80 1.92 -7.57
CA ILE A 314 -17.43 0.60 -7.35
C ILE A 314 -17.45 -0.20 -8.65
N GLU A 315 -17.85 0.44 -9.75
CA GLU A 315 -17.86 -0.16 -11.08
C GLU A 315 -16.48 -0.67 -11.48
N ARG A 316 -15.44 0.17 -11.35
CA ARG A 316 -14.08 -0.24 -11.70
C ARG A 316 -13.55 -1.36 -10.82
N LEU A 317 -13.77 -1.30 -9.51
CA LEU A 317 -13.38 -2.39 -8.59
C LEU A 317 -14.07 -3.72 -8.95
N SER A 318 -15.34 -3.65 -9.36
CA SER A 318 -16.09 -4.82 -9.84
C SER A 318 -15.54 -5.37 -11.14
N GLN A 319 -15.22 -4.51 -12.13
CA GLN A 319 -14.62 -4.91 -13.41
C GLN A 319 -13.26 -5.59 -13.22
N LEU A 320 -12.46 -5.11 -12.26
CA LEU A 320 -11.20 -5.73 -11.89
C LEU A 320 -11.40 -7.08 -11.19
N GLY A 321 -12.60 -7.41 -10.66
CA GLY A 321 -12.83 -8.65 -9.94
C GLY A 321 -12.09 -8.71 -8.59
N SER A 322 -11.84 -7.55 -7.97
CA SER A 322 -11.20 -7.48 -6.66
C SER A 322 -12.17 -7.85 -5.53
N GLN A 323 -11.65 -8.44 -4.45
CA GLN A 323 -12.43 -8.59 -3.23
C GLN A 323 -12.35 -7.31 -2.40
N VAL A 324 -13.48 -6.66 -2.17
CA VAL A 324 -13.61 -5.36 -1.52
C VAL A 324 -14.21 -5.50 -0.13
N PHE A 325 -13.57 -4.87 0.85
CA PHE A 325 -14.10 -4.63 2.19
C PHE A 325 -14.28 -3.13 2.35
N LEU A 326 -15.53 -2.71 2.52
CA LEU A 326 -15.93 -1.30 2.45
C LEU A 326 -16.59 -0.87 3.75
N THR A 327 -16.24 0.30 4.26
CA THR A 327 -16.96 0.93 5.37
C THR A 327 -17.74 2.15 4.90
N THR A 328 -18.92 2.36 5.47
CA THR A 328 -19.78 3.50 5.12
C THR A 328 -20.66 3.92 6.30
N LEU A 329 -21.08 5.19 6.29
CA LEU A 329 -22.15 5.71 7.16
C LEU A 329 -23.51 5.58 6.48
N ASP A 330 -23.55 5.82 5.17
CA ASP A 330 -24.76 5.68 4.36
C ASP A 330 -24.62 4.44 3.47
N HIS A 331 -25.30 3.37 3.87
CA HIS A 331 -25.30 2.14 3.10
C HIS A 331 -26.29 2.20 1.92
N ALA A 332 -27.31 3.07 1.95
CA ALA A 332 -28.35 3.08 0.92
C ALA A 332 -27.80 3.49 -0.45
N SER A 333 -26.95 4.52 -0.49
CA SER A 333 -26.25 4.94 -1.72
C SER A 333 -25.36 3.80 -2.28
N VAL A 334 -24.59 3.15 -1.41
CA VAL A 334 -23.70 2.05 -1.80
C VAL A 334 -24.49 0.85 -2.33
N LEU A 335 -25.56 0.44 -1.62
CA LEU A 335 -26.42 -0.67 -2.04
C LEU A 335 -27.07 -0.40 -3.40
N LYS A 336 -27.53 0.84 -3.65
CA LYS A 336 -28.06 1.21 -4.95
C LYS A 336 -27.05 0.94 -6.07
N HIS A 337 -25.81 1.40 -5.92
CA HIS A 337 -24.75 1.13 -6.90
C HIS A 337 -24.49 -0.37 -7.10
N LEU A 338 -24.45 -1.15 -6.01
CA LEU A 338 -24.23 -2.59 -6.08
C LEU A 338 -25.36 -3.32 -6.80
N HIS A 339 -26.62 -2.92 -6.56
CA HIS A 339 -27.78 -3.47 -7.25
C HIS A 339 -27.80 -3.09 -8.74
N ASP A 340 -27.57 -1.81 -9.06
CA ASP A 340 -27.54 -1.30 -10.44
C ASP A 340 -26.50 -2.04 -11.28
N LEU A 341 -25.38 -2.44 -10.66
CA LEU A 341 -24.28 -3.18 -11.29
C LEU A 341 -24.38 -4.71 -11.15
N SER A 342 -25.42 -5.23 -10.50
CA SER A 342 -25.62 -6.67 -10.24
C SER A 342 -24.45 -7.36 -9.53
N ILE A 343 -23.81 -6.64 -8.59
CA ILE A 343 -22.64 -7.12 -7.85
C ILE A 343 -23.10 -8.00 -6.68
N SER A 344 -22.44 -9.15 -6.48
CA SER A 344 -22.67 -9.98 -5.29
C SER A 344 -21.99 -9.38 -4.06
N PHE A 345 -22.74 -9.25 -2.96
CA PHE A 345 -22.24 -8.63 -1.74
C PHE A 345 -22.78 -9.26 -0.45
N GLN A 346 -22.09 -8.99 0.67
CA GLN A 346 -22.62 -9.15 2.03
C GLN A 346 -22.72 -7.79 2.72
N LEU A 347 -23.78 -7.59 3.50
CA LEU A 347 -23.98 -6.41 4.31
C LEU A 347 -23.88 -6.76 5.80
N PHE A 348 -23.09 -5.98 6.54
CA PHE A 348 -22.85 -6.16 7.97
C PHE A 348 -23.13 -4.89 8.74
N HIS A 349 -23.94 -5.01 9.79
CA HIS A 349 -24.16 -3.93 10.75
C HIS A 349 -23.13 -4.00 11.88
N VAL A 350 -22.48 -2.88 12.19
CA VAL A 350 -21.44 -2.78 13.22
C VAL A 350 -21.89 -1.85 14.34
N VAL A 351 -22.00 -2.40 15.55
CA VAL A 351 -22.43 -1.66 16.76
C VAL A 351 -21.50 -2.02 17.92
N HIS A 352 -20.80 -1.02 18.47
CA HIS A 352 -19.91 -1.19 19.63
C HIS A 352 -18.94 -2.39 19.55
N GLY A 353 -18.37 -2.62 18.36
CA GLY A 353 -17.40 -3.69 18.08
C GLY A 353 -18.03 -5.07 17.86
N GLN A 354 -19.35 -5.17 17.86
CA GLN A 354 -20.09 -6.36 17.42
C GLN A 354 -20.45 -6.21 15.95
N VAL A 355 -20.36 -7.31 15.21
CA VAL A 355 -20.65 -7.37 13.77
C VAL A 355 -21.69 -8.44 13.54
N SER A 356 -22.79 -8.08 12.91
CA SER A 356 -23.89 -9.00 12.57
C SER A 356 -24.23 -8.88 11.09
N LEU A 357 -24.57 -9.99 10.45
CA LEU A 357 -25.12 -9.98 9.10
C LEU A 357 -26.44 -9.19 9.10
N ALA A 358 -26.59 -8.29 8.13
CA ALA A 358 -27.81 -7.53 7.90
C ALA A 358 -28.50 -8.03 6.64
N ALA A 359 -29.83 -7.86 6.59
CA ALA A 359 -30.56 -8.09 5.34
C ALA A 359 -30.15 -7.00 4.32
N PRO A 360 -29.88 -7.38 3.06
CA PRO A 360 -29.53 -6.45 2.00
C PRO A 360 -30.66 -5.46 1.69
#